data_AF-A0A949MCC4-F1
#
_entry.id   AF-A0A949MCC4-F1
#
_cell.length_a   1.000
_cell.length_b   1.000
_cell.length_c   1.000
_cell.angle_alpha   90.00
_cell.angle_beta   90.00
_cell.angle_gamma   90.00
#
_symmetry.space_group_name_H-M   'P 1'
#
loop_
_entity.id
_entity.type
_entity.pdbx_description
1 polymer ?
#
loop_
_entity_poly.entity_id
_entity_poly.type
_entity_poly.pdbx_seq_one_letter_code
_entity_poly.pdbx_strand_id
1 'polypeptide(L)'
;VRKLRERKGWTQDQFAVKLQLAGWDTSQDSVSRLETQDRRITDLELFVLADVLDAKLEDLYPKDLRGKIKALWPQYRVKLSRGQLPPKQ
;
A
#
# COMPACT_ATOMS: atom_id res chain seq x y z
N VAL A 1 3.88 -4.55 -3.31
CA VAL A 1 3.06 -4.69 -4.54
C VAL A 1 3.66 -5.65 -5.56
N ARG A 2 4.79 -5.34 -6.23
CA ARG A 2 5.40 -6.21 -7.27
C ARG A 2 5.45 -7.70 -6.93
N LYS A 3 5.99 -8.04 -5.75
CA LYS A 3 6.09 -9.43 -5.27
C LYS A 3 4.74 -10.14 -5.09
N LEU A 4 3.66 -9.41 -4.79
CA LEU A 4 2.31 -9.96 -4.66
C LEU A 4 1.71 -10.21 -6.05
N ARG A 5 1.87 -9.24 -6.97
CA ARG A 5 1.47 -9.42 -8.38
C ARG A 5 2.17 -10.62 -9.02
N GLU A 6 3.49 -10.71 -8.88
CA GLU A 6 4.29 -11.80 -9.45
C GLU A 6 3.87 -13.18 -8.90
N ARG A 7 3.52 -13.25 -7.61
CA ARG A 7 2.98 -14.48 -7.00
C ARG A 7 1.65 -14.93 -7.60
N LYS A 8 0.87 -14.01 -8.15
CA LYS A 8 -0.37 -14.31 -8.88
C LYS A 8 -0.14 -14.57 -10.37
N GLY A 9 1.10 -14.46 -10.86
CA GLY A 9 1.45 -14.70 -12.25
C GLY A 9 0.92 -13.63 -13.23
N TRP A 10 0.60 -12.43 -12.74
CA TRP A 10 0.03 -11.37 -13.59
C TRP A 10 1.12 -10.49 -14.20
N THR A 11 0.96 -10.12 -15.47
CA THR A 11 1.73 -9.01 -16.07
C THR A 11 1.31 -7.67 -15.48
N GLN A 12 2.09 -6.61 -15.69
CA GLN A 12 1.72 -5.27 -15.23
C GLN A 12 0.46 -4.75 -15.96
N ASP A 13 0.28 -5.07 -17.25
CA ASP A 13 -0.96 -4.76 -17.99
C ASP A 13 -2.18 -5.47 -17.40
N GLN A 14 -2.07 -6.78 -17.13
CA GLN A 14 -3.15 -7.55 -16.52
C GLN A 14 -3.51 -7.01 -15.13
N PHE A 15 -2.52 -6.54 -14.39
CA PHE A 15 -2.74 -5.92 -13.10
C PHE A 15 -3.42 -4.55 -13.24
N ALA A 16 -3.01 -3.72 -14.19
CA ALA A 16 -3.68 -2.44 -14.47
C ALA A 16 -5.17 -2.64 -14.80
N VAL A 17 -5.49 -3.60 -15.67
CA VAL A 17 -6.90 -3.95 -15.98
C VAL A 17 -7.68 -4.37 -14.74
N LYS A 18 -7.08 -5.16 -13.84
CA LYS A 18 -7.74 -5.57 -12.59
C LYS A 18 -8.01 -4.39 -11.65
N LEU A 19 -7.07 -3.44 -11.57
CA LEU A 19 -7.25 -2.22 -10.80
C LEU A 19 -8.36 -1.33 -11.40
N GLN A 20 -8.42 -1.23 -12.73
CA GLN A 20 -9.51 -0.53 -13.43
C GLN A 20 -10.88 -1.15 -13.15
N LEU A 21 -10.98 -2.48 -13.18
CA LEU A 21 -12.22 -3.19 -12.82
C LEU A 21 -12.64 -2.98 -11.36
N ALA A 22 -11.68 -2.68 -10.48
CA ALA A 22 -11.93 -2.30 -9.08
C ALA A 22 -12.20 -0.79 -8.89
N GLY A 23 -12.36 -0.03 -9.97
CA GLY A 23 -12.69 1.40 -9.93
C GLY A 23 -11.48 2.33 -9.86
N TRP A 24 -10.25 1.81 -10.00
CA TRP A 24 -9.04 2.63 -10.08
C TRP A 24 -8.54 2.75 -11.51
N ASP A 25 -8.81 3.90 -12.13
CA ASP A 25 -8.32 4.20 -13.47
C ASP A 25 -6.79 4.36 -13.48
N THR A 26 -6.08 3.35 -14.01
CA THR A 26 -4.62 3.30 -14.05
C THR A 26 -4.12 2.60 -15.31
N SER A 27 -2.91 2.96 -15.74
CA SER A 27 -2.21 2.33 -16.86
C SER A 27 -1.09 1.38 -16.39
N GLN A 28 -0.54 0.59 -17.32
CA GLN A 28 0.63 -0.24 -17.05
C GLN A 28 1.87 0.57 -16.67
N ASP A 29 2.10 1.71 -17.31
CA ASP A 29 3.21 2.61 -16.95
C ASP A 29 3.04 3.16 -15.51
N SER A 30 1.81 3.51 -15.16
CA SER A 30 1.46 3.92 -13.80
C SER A 30 1.70 2.80 -12.79
N VAL A 31 1.36 1.55 -13.12
CA VAL A 31 1.70 0.36 -12.31
C VAL A 31 3.22 0.18 -12.21
N SER A 32 3.97 0.38 -13.29
CA SER A 32 5.42 0.27 -13.29
C SER A 32 6.06 1.26 -12.32
N ARG A 33 5.68 2.55 -12.39
CA ARG A 33 6.15 3.59 -11.46
C ARG A 33 5.77 3.31 -10.01
N LEU A 34 4.60 2.72 -9.79
CA LEU A 34 4.17 2.28 -8.47
C LEU A 34 5.08 1.18 -7.93
N GLU A 35 5.42 0.21 -8.76
CA GLU A 35 6.28 -0.92 -8.38
C GLU A 35 7.75 -0.52 -8.15
N THR A 36 8.24 0.50 -8.85
CA THR A 36 9.57 1.09 -8.65
C THR A 36 9.62 2.13 -7.53
N GLN A 37 8.49 2.41 -6.87
CA GLN A 37 8.36 3.46 -5.83
C GLN A 37 8.62 4.88 -6.35
N ASP A 38 8.45 5.10 -7.65
CA ASP A 38 8.60 6.41 -8.32
C ASP A 38 7.33 7.28 -8.22
N ARG A 39 6.23 6.71 -7.70
CA ARG A 39 5.02 7.46 -7.34
C ARG A 39 4.51 7.10 -5.96
N ARG A 40 3.79 8.05 -5.37
CA ARG A 40 3.02 7.84 -4.14
C ARG A 40 1.65 7.24 -4.46
N ILE A 41 1.05 6.64 -3.43
CA ILE A 41 -0.27 6.00 -3.46
C ILE A 41 -1.08 6.65 -2.34
N THR A 42 -2.34 6.98 -2.60
CA THR A 42 -3.30 7.48 -1.61
C THR A 42 -3.87 6.35 -0.76
N ASP A 43 -4.52 6.68 0.35
CA ASP A 43 -5.11 5.66 1.23
C ASP A 43 -6.20 4.84 0.51
N LEU A 44 -7.01 5.48 -0.34
CA LEU A 44 -8.04 4.79 -1.15
C LEU A 44 -7.43 3.81 -2.15
N GLU A 45 -6.40 4.23 -2.88
CA GLU A 45 -5.69 3.34 -3.81
C GLU A 45 -5.00 2.19 -3.05
N LEU A 46 -4.53 2.42 -1.81
CA LEU A 46 -3.97 1.38 -0.97
C LEU A 46 -5.02 0.31 -0.59
N PHE A 47 -6.26 0.72 -0.31
CA PHE A 47 -7.37 -0.21 -0.10
C PHE A 47 -7.67 -1.04 -1.35
N VAL A 48 -7.74 -0.40 -2.53
CA VAL A 48 -7.95 -1.10 -3.81
C VAL A 48 -6.84 -2.12 -4.07
N LEU A 49 -5.58 -1.76 -3.79
CA LEU A 49 -4.45 -2.68 -3.92
C LEU A 49 -4.60 -3.90 -3.02
N ALA A 50 -4.99 -3.70 -1.76
CA ALA A 50 -5.14 -4.78 -0.80
C ALA A 50 -6.23 -5.76 -1.25
N ASP A 51 -7.36 -5.24 -1.70
CA ASP A 51 -8.48 -6.03 -2.22
C ASP A 51 -8.09 -6.82 -3.48
N VAL A 52 -7.57 -6.15 -4.51
CA VAL A 52 -7.21 -6.79 -5.79
C VAL A 52 -6.07 -7.80 -5.63
N LEU A 53 -5.12 -7.54 -4.72
CA LEU A 53 -4.02 -8.45 -4.44
C LEU A 53 -4.37 -9.54 -3.43
N ASP A 54 -5.57 -9.56 -2.87
CA ASP A 54 -5.98 -10.48 -1.79
C ASP A 54 -4.91 -10.51 -0.68
N ALA A 55 -4.58 -9.31 -0.19
CA ALA A 55 -3.52 -9.08 0.78
C ALA A 55 -4.06 -8.23 1.91
N LYS A 56 -3.47 -8.38 3.10
CA LYS A 56 -3.79 -7.45 4.19
C LYS A 56 -3.08 -6.13 3.95
N LEU A 57 -3.61 -5.03 4.47
CA LEU A 57 -2.98 -3.71 4.34
C LEU A 57 -1.53 -3.72 4.86
N GLU A 58 -1.26 -4.47 5.93
CA GLU A 58 0.06 -4.59 6.53
C GLU A 58 1.09 -5.22 5.57
N ASP A 59 0.65 -6.07 4.64
CA ASP A 59 1.51 -6.71 3.64
C ASP A 59 2.00 -5.71 2.57
N LEU A 60 1.33 -4.56 2.44
CA LEU A 60 1.69 -3.48 1.52
C LEU A 60 2.69 -2.49 2.13
N TYR A 61 2.88 -2.52 3.45
CA TYR A 61 3.88 -1.71 4.14
C TYR A 61 5.24 -2.41 4.25
N PRO A 62 6.34 -1.65 4.41
CA PRO A 62 7.62 -2.22 4.77
C PRO A 62 7.53 -2.98 6.10
N LYS A 63 8.16 -4.15 6.19
CA LYS A 63 8.22 -4.96 7.44
C LYS A 63 8.77 -4.17 8.63
N ASP A 64 9.72 -3.27 8.38
CA ASP A 64 10.28 -2.35 9.37
C ASP A 64 9.71 -0.93 9.22
N LEU A 65 8.38 -0.80 9.13
CA LEU A 65 7.73 0.51 9.05
C LEU A 65 8.04 1.34 10.30
N ARG A 66 8.04 0.73 11.49
CA ARG A 66 8.31 1.42 12.77
C ARG A 66 9.73 1.98 12.83
N GLY A 67 10.75 1.20 12.46
CA GLY A 67 12.14 1.66 12.40
C GLY A 67 12.32 2.77 11.37
N LYS A 68 11.70 2.62 10.18
CA LYS A 68 11.72 3.65 9.13
C LYS A 68 11.05 4.95 9.54
N ILE A 69 9.89 4.91 10.22
CA ILE A 69 9.22 6.13 10.71
C ILE A 69 10.12 6.86 11.71
N LYS A 70 10.76 6.14 12.63
CA LYS A 70 11.68 6.73 13.61
C LYS A 70 12.89 7.39 12.95
N ALA A 71 13.39 6.81 11.85
CA ALA A 71 14.49 7.37 11.08
C ALA A 71 14.08 8.60 10.25
N LEU A 72 12.92 8.55 9.59
CA LEU A 72 12.43 9.61 8.70
C LEU A 72 11.88 10.82 9.47
N TRP A 73 11.23 10.58 10.60
CA TRP A 73 10.76 11.64 11.49
C TRP A 73 11.06 11.30 12.95
N PRO A 74 12.28 11.59 13.42
CA PRO A 74 12.69 11.37 14.82
C PRO A 74 11.77 12.05 15.84
N GLN A 75 11.17 13.18 15.46
CA GLN A 75 10.25 13.98 16.26
C GLN A 75 8.77 13.60 16.07
N TYR A 76 8.43 12.62 15.22
CA TYR A 76 7.05 12.19 15.02
C TYR A 76 6.54 11.48 16.27
N ARG A 77 5.91 12.24 17.15
CA ARG A 77 5.07 11.74 18.24
C ARG A 77 3.65 11.71 17.75
N VAL A 78 3.13 10.54 17.39
CA VAL A 78 1.69 10.35 17.26
C VAL A 78 1.07 10.71 18.61
N LYS A 79 0.46 11.89 18.71
CA LYS A 79 -0.49 12.16 19.78
C LYS A 79 -1.76 11.43 19.39
N LEU A 80 -1.88 10.16 19.77
CA LEU A 80 -3.21 9.57 19.90
C LEU A 80 -3.89 10.43 20.96
N SER A 81 -4.85 11.26 20.54
CA SER A 81 -5.71 11.99 21.47
C SER A 81 -6.23 10.96 22.48
N ARG A 82 -6.29 11.27 23.78
CA ARG A 82 -6.58 10.28 24.85
C ARG A 82 -7.80 9.38 24.58
N GLY A 83 -8.78 9.83 23.77
CA GLY A 83 -9.94 9.04 23.35
C GLY A 83 -9.73 8.05 22.19
N GLN A 84 -8.51 7.91 21.65
CA GLN A 84 -8.19 7.01 20.53
C GLN A 84 -7.30 5.82 20.93
N LEU A 85 -7.03 5.64 22.23
CA LEU A 85 -6.36 4.43 22.71
C LEU A 85 -7.41 3.29 22.74
N PRO A 86 -7.15 2.15 22.08
CA PRO A 86 -7.98 0.97 22.27
C PRO A 86 -8.03 0.63 23.78
N PRO A 87 -9.20 0.26 24.33
CA PRO A 87 -9.26 -0.19 25.71
C PRO A 87 -8.27 -1.33 25.91
N LYS A 88 -7.50 -1.27 27.00
CA LYS A 88 -6.60 -2.36 27.36
C LYS A 88 -7.46 -3.62 27.59
N GLN A 89 -7.18 -4.68 26.84
CA GLN A 89 -7.66 -6.02 27.14
C GLN A 89 -7.01 -6.52 28.43
#